data_AF-A0A821JTA8-F1
#
_entry.id   AF-A0A821JTA8-F1
#
_cell.length_a   1.000
_cell.length_b   1.000
_cell.length_c   1.000
_cell.angle_alpha   90.00
_cell.angle_beta   90.00
_cell.angle_gamma   90.00
#
_symmetry.space_group_name_H-M   'P 1'
#
loop_
_entity.id
_entity.type
_entity.pdbx_description
1 polymer ?
#
loop_
_entity_poly.entity_id
_entity_poly.type
_entity_poly.pdbx_seq_one_letter_code
_entity_poly.pdbx_strand_id
1 'polypeptide(L)'
;MLKQLFQSNIDWTMEPIYKLSLVLPEEYQLIQSMNKTPDLFSSVNCIHQQFTYRAVELSQKLAVELDDQSLTYNELLYYAQLLAIHLHDEYKIKSGDIICQCIERSIAMVSEFKFN
;
A
#
# COMPACT_ATOMS: atom_id res chain seq x y z
N MET A 1 -3.51 1.52 -38.01
CA MET A 1 -2.13 1.36 -37.50
C MET A 1 -1.07 1.73 -38.55
N LEU A 2 -0.77 0.92 -39.58
CA LEU A 2 0.28 1.23 -40.58
C LEU A 2 0.10 2.59 -41.28
N LYS A 3 -1.14 2.98 -41.61
CA LYS A 3 -1.43 4.27 -42.27
C LYS A 3 -1.05 5.50 -41.43
N GLN A 4 -1.14 5.42 -40.10
CA GLN A 4 -0.82 6.54 -39.22
C GLN A 4 0.69 6.83 -39.20
N LEU A 5 1.52 5.78 -39.31
CA LEU A 5 2.97 5.92 -39.40
C LEU A 5 3.40 6.66 -40.67
N PHE A 6 2.71 6.45 -41.79
CA PHE A 6 2.99 7.14 -43.06
C PHE A 6 2.30 8.49 -43.22
N GLN A 7 1.36 8.84 -42.33
CA GLN A 7 0.65 10.13 -42.32
C GLN A 7 1.26 11.15 -41.35
N SER A 8 2.03 10.70 -40.37
CA SER A 8 2.84 11.59 -39.54
C SER A 8 3.94 12.21 -40.39
N ASN A 9 4.06 13.53 -40.34
CA ASN A 9 5.04 14.35 -41.08
C ASN A 9 6.47 14.17 -40.52
N ILE A 10 6.86 12.91 -40.34
CA ILE A 10 8.11 12.47 -39.74
C ILE A 10 9.17 12.53 -40.83
N ASP A 11 10.18 13.36 -40.61
CA ASP A 11 11.44 13.25 -41.33
C ASP A 11 12.11 11.95 -40.90
N TRP A 12 11.91 10.89 -41.69
CA TRP A 12 12.37 9.53 -41.43
C TRP A 12 13.90 9.40 -41.31
N THR A 13 14.63 10.50 -41.50
CA THR A 13 16.08 10.51 -41.53
C THR A 13 16.74 10.77 -40.16
N MET A 14 16.05 11.27 -39.13
CA MET A 14 16.71 11.77 -37.90
C MET A 14 16.13 11.34 -36.54
N GLU A 15 15.02 10.60 -36.46
CA GLU A 15 14.47 10.14 -35.17
C GLU A 15 14.62 8.63 -34.91
N PRO A 16 14.96 8.21 -33.68
CA PRO A 16 15.09 6.80 -33.36
C PRO A 16 13.72 6.10 -33.27
N ILE A 17 13.65 4.89 -33.83
CA ILE A 17 12.42 4.09 -34.00
C ILE A 17 11.62 3.91 -32.69
N TYR A 18 12.28 3.85 -31.54
CA TYR A 18 11.60 3.67 -30.24
C TYR A 18 10.73 4.86 -29.82
N LYS A 19 10.84 6.03 -30.47
CA LYS A 19 9.97 7.19 -30.23
C LYS A 19 8.66 7.14 -31.01
N LEU A 20 8.50 6.18 -31.92
CA LEU A 20 7.31 6.08 -32.75
C LEU A 20 6.12 5.56 -31.93
N SER A 21 5.09 6.40 -31.76
CA SER A 21 3.84 5.97 -31.13
C SER A 21 3.00 5.15 -32.11
N LEU A 22 2.74 3.89 -31.74
CA LEU A 22 1.86 2.99 -32.49
C LEU A 22 0.39 3.11 -32.08
N VAL A 23 0.13 3.80 -30.96
CA VAL A 23 -1.20 3.94 -30.37
C VAL A 23 -2.03 4.89 -31.22
N LEU A 24 -3.23 4.43 -31.60
CA LEU A 24 -4.20 5.24 -32.32
C LEU A 24 -4.84 6.28 -31.37
N PRO A 25 -5.30 7.44 -31.88
CA PRO A 25 -6.00 8.44 -31.06
C PRO A 25 -7.18 7.87 -30.25
N GLU A 26 -7.94 6.94 -30.84
CA GLU A 26 -9.07 6.25 -30.20
C GLU A 26 -8.61 5.31 -29.08
N GLU A 27 -7.52 4.57 -29.30
CA GLU A 27 -6.90 3.71 -28.29
C GLU A 27 -6.34 4.55 -27.13
N TYR A 28 -5.78 5.73 -27.44
CA TYR A 28 -5.29 6.66 -26.42
C TYR A 28 -6.44 7.19 -25.55
N GLN A 29 -7.59 7.51 -26.14
CA GLN A 29 -8.79 7.91 -25.38
C GLN A 29 -9.31 6.77 -24.50
N LEU A 30 -9.29 5.53 -24.98
CA LEU A 30 -9.65 4.36 -24.19
C LEU A 30 -8.69 4.14 -23.02
N ILE A 31 -7.38 4.26 -23.24
CA ILE A 31 -6.38 4.16 -22.17
C ILE A 31 -6.61 5.27 -21.12
N GLN A 32 -6.87 6.50 -21.55
CA GLN A 32 -7.15 7.60 -20.63
C GLN A 32 -8.43 7.38 -19.82
N SER A 33 -9.49 6.84 -20.41
CA SER A 33 -10.73 6.57 -19.70
C SER A 33 -10.58 5.43 -18.69
N MET A 34 -9.82 4.38 -19.04
CA MET A 34 -9.50 3.27 -18.13
C MET A 34 -8.57 3.69 -16.99
N ASN A 35 -7.62 4.59 -17.25
CA ASN A 35 -6.69 5.11 -16.25
C ASN A 35 -7.29 6.25 -15.40
N LYS A 36 -8.54 6.64 -15.63
CA LYS A 36 -9.22 7.66 -14.85
C LYS A 36 -9.71 7.07 -13.53
N THR A 37 -8.78 6.73 -12.65
CA THR A 37 -9.12 6.34 -11.28
C THR A 37 -9.48 7.59 -10.49
N PRO A 38 -10.64 7.63 -9.81
CA PRO A 38 -10.97 8.73 -8.92
C PRO A 38 -9.91 8.86 -7.82
N ASP A 39 -9.57 10.10 -7.47
CA ASP A 39 -8.64 10.40 -6.39
C ASP A 39 -9.35 10.18 -5.05
N LEU A 40 -9.49 8.91 -4.67
CA LEU A 40 -10.26 8.47 -3.50
C LEU A 40 -9.48 8.57 -2.18
N PHE A 41 -8.19 8.91 -2.24
CA PHE A 41 -7.30 8.93 -1.08
C PHE A 41 -6.77 10.34 -0.82
N SER A 42 -7.68 11.28 -0.58
CA SER A 42 -7.35 12.67 -0.28
C SER A 42 -6.69 12.90 1.09
N SER A 43 -6.71 11.89 1.98
CA SER A 43 -6.03 11.96 3.28
C SER A 43 -4.69 11.24 3.22
N VAL A 44 -3.59 12.00 3.36
CA VAL A 44 -2.22 11.48 3.52
C VAL A 44 -2.00 11.01 4.97
N ASN A 45 -2.88 10.14 5.47
CA ASN A 45 -2.72 9.56 6.80
C ASN A 45 -2.11 8.17 6.67
N CYS A 46 -1.13 7.88 7.52
CA CYS A 46 -0.59 6.53 7.59
C CYS A 46 -1.65 5.56 8.13
N ILE A 47 -1.59 4.30 7.70
CA ILE A 47 -2.52 3.24 8.14
C ILE A 47 -2.59 3.15 9.67
N HIS A 48 -1.45 3.24 10.36
CA HIS A 48 -1.40 3.19 11.83
C HIS A 48 -2.14 4.35 12.52
N GLN A 49 -2.23 5.52 11.88
CA GLN A 49 -2.99 6.67 12.40
C GLN A 49 -4.49 6.45 12.24
N GLN A 50 -4.93 5.97 11.07
CA GLN A 50 -6.33 5.62 10.84
C GLN A 50 -6.79 4.50 11.77
N PHE A 51 -5.93 3.51 12.01
CA PHE A 51 -6.18 2.45 12.97
C PHE A 51 -6.33 2.99 14.40
N THR A 52 -5.39 3.84 14.85
CA THR A 52 -5.46 4.46 16.18
C THR A 52 -6.77 5.24 16.37
N TYR A 53 -7.20 6.02 15.38
CA TYR A 53 -8.48 6.73 15.44
C TYR A 53 -9.67 5.77 15.64
N ARG A 54 -9.74 4.71 14.83
CA ARG A 54 -10.78 3.70 14.96
C ARG A 54 -10.72 2.96 16.30
N ALA A 55 -9.53 2.72 16.83
CA ALA A 55 -9.35 2.03 18.09
C ALA A 55 -9.79 2.86 19.30
N VAL A 56 -9.67 4.19 19.22
CA VAL A 56 -10.25 5.09 20.21
C VAL A 56 -11.78 5.10 20.09
N GLU A 57 -12.31 5.24 18.88
CA GLU A 57 -13.76 5.31 18.63
C GLU A 57 -14.49 4.00 18.96
N LEU A 58 -13.88 2.86 18.63
CA LEU A 58 -14.47 1.52 18.69
C LEU A 58 -13.74 0.62 19.70
N SER A 59 -13.26 1.21 20.80
CA SER A 59 -12.39 0.59 21.82
C SER A 59 -12.75 -0.86 22.18
N GLN A 60 -14.02 -1.13 22.48
CA GLN A 60 -14.49 -2.46 22.94
C GLN A 60 -15.00 -3.36 21.81
N LYS A 61 -14.99 -2.91 20.55
CA LYS A 61 -15.38 -3.76 19.43
C LYS A 61 -14.27 -4.75 19.10
N LEU A 62 -14.68 -5.93 18.67
CA LEU A 62 -13.79 -6.95 18.11
C LEU A 62 -13.00 -6.37 16.92
N ALA A 63 -11.68 -6.50 16.95
CA ALA A 63 -10.81 -6.12 15.84
C ALA A 63 -10.29 -7.34 15.09
N VAL A 64 -9.89 -8.38 15.83
CA VAL A 64 -9.34 -9.62 15.28
C VAL A 64 -9.88 -10.79 16.08
N GLU A 65 -10.21 -11.87 15.37
CA GLU A 65 -10.64 -13.14 15.94
C GLU A 65 -9.99 -14.28 15.17
N LEU A 66 -9.52 -15.28 15.90
CA LEU A 66 -8.96 -16.50 15.36
C LEU A 66 -9.30 -17.65 16.32
N ASP A 67 -10.08 -18.60 15.83
CA ASP A 67 -10.61 -19.71 16.61
C ASP A 67 -11.32 -19.19 17.89
N ASP A 68 -10.91 -19.65 19.07
CA ASP A 68 -11.50 -19.22 20.36
C ASP A 68 -10.84 -17.96 20.96
N GLN A 69 -9.93 -17.32 20.20
CA GLN A 69 -9.21 -16.14 20.65
C GLN A 69 -9.71 -14.89 19.94
N SER A 70 -9.76 -13.77 20.65
CA SER A 70 -10.08 -12.48 20.05
C SER A 70 -9.37 -11.33 20.76
N LEU A 71 -9.23 -10.24 20.03
CA LEU A 71 -8.78 -8.96 20.54
C LEU A 71 -9.76 -7.88 20.13
N THR A 72 -10.09 -7.02 21.08
CA THR A 72 -10.74 -5.75 20.82
C THR A 72 -9.77 -4.77 20.14
N TYR A 73 -10.30 -3.70 19.55
CA TYR A 73 -9.45 -2.66 18.98
C TYR A 73 -8.51 -2.03 20.00
N ASN A 74 -8.94 -1.86 21.26
CA ASN A 74 -8.11 -1.29 22.30
C ASN A 74 -6.95 -2.22 22.70
N GLU A 75 -7.23 -3.52 22.83
CA GLU A 75 -6.19 -4.51 23.15
C GLU A 75 -5.17 -4.63 22.02
N LEU A 76 -5.65 -4.67 20.76
CA LEU A 76 -4.74 -4.73 19.61
C LEU A 76 -3.87 -3.47 19.50
N LEU A 77 -4.44 -2.28 19.76
CA LEU A 77 -3.66 -1.03 19.80
C LEU A 77 -2.60 -1.06 20.90
N TYR A 78 -2.95 -1.55 22.09
CA TYR A 78 -2.02 -1.68 23.21
C TYR A 78 -0.80 -2.54 22.83
N TYR A 79 -1.02 -3.73 22.26
CA TYR A 79 0.08 -4.60 21.86
C TYR A 79 0.91 -4.00 20.71
N ALA A 80 0.28 -3.38 19.73
CA ALA A 80 0.99 -2.69 18.64
C ALA A 80 1.89 -1.55 19.14
N GLN A 81 1.42 -0.78 20.13
CA GLN A 81 2.20 0.29 20.76
C GLN A 81 3.37 -0.25 21.58
N LEU A 82 3.14 -1.29 22.38
CA LEU A 82 4.22 -1.95 23.13
C LEU A 82 5.30 -2.46 22.20
N LEU A 83 4.91 -3.10 21.10
CA LEU A 83 5.86 -3.58 20.11
C LEU A 83 6.66 -2.42 19.49
N ALA A 84 6.00 -1.33 19.11
CA ALA A 84 6.68 -0.17 18.55
C ALA A 84 7.72 0.43 19.52
N ILE A 85 7.38 0.53 20.81
CA ILE A 85 8.30 0.98 21.85
C ILE A 85 9.48 0.01 21.97
N HIS A 86 9.23 -1.29 22.08
CA HIS A 86 10.29 -2.29 22.21
C HIS A 86 11.25 -2.28 21.01
N LEU A 87 10.72 -2.23 19.79
CA LEU A 87 11.54 -2.14 18.59
C LEU A 87 12.40 -0.87 18.57
N HIS A 88 11.80 0.27 18.95
CA HIS A 88 12.51 1.53 19.01
C HIS A 88 13.60 1.53 20.09
N ASP A 89 13.30 1.02 21.28
CA ASP A 89 14.18 1.11 22.43
C ASP A 89 15.32 0.09 22.39
N GLU A 90 15.02 -1.17 22.05
CA GLU A 90 16.02 -2.25 22.05
C GLU A 90 16.83 -2.29 20.75
N TYR A 91 16.19 -2.08 19.60
CA TYR A 91 16.81 -2.26 18.28
C TYR A 91 17.09 -0.95 17.53
N LYS A 92 16.67 0.20 18.09
CA LYS A 92 16.92 1.54 17.52
C LYS A 92 16.48 1.68 16.06
N ILE A 93 15.40 0.99 15.69
CA ILE A 93 14.85 1.01 14.32
C ILE A 93 14.40 2.42 13.91
N LYS A 94 14.48 2.69 12.62
CA LYS A 94 14.11 3.95 11.98
C LYS A 94 13.10 3.71 10.87
N SER A 95 12.42 4.79 10.48
CA SER A 95 11.53 4.77 9.33
C SER A 95 12.31 4.37 8.07
N GLY A 96 11.80 3.36 7.36
CA GLY A 96 12.43 2.79 6.17
C GLY A 96 13.29 1.56 6.43
N ASP A 97 13.56 1.20 7.69
CA ASP A 97 14.27 -0.04 8.01
C ASP A 97 13.42 -1.27 7.67
N ILE A 98 14.08 -2.34 7.24
CA ILE A 98 13.44 -3.60 6.87
C ILE A 98 13.54 -4.56 8.07
N ILE A 99 12.40 -5.07 8.52
CA ILE A 99 12.31 -6.04 9.61
C ILE A 99 11.68 -7.33 9.07
N CYS A 100 12.34 -8.46 9.27
CA CYS A 100 11.80 -9.76 8.91
C CYS A 100 10.98 -10.35 10.07
N GLN A 101 9.74 -10.75 9.79
CA GLN A 101 8.87 -11.47 10.74
C GLN A 101 8.74 -12.93 10.29
N CYS A 102 9.04 -13.87 11.17
CA CYS A 102 8.89 -15.31 10.91
C CYS A 102 7.98 -15.92 11.97
N ILE A 103 6.67 -15.70 11.83
CA ILE A 103 5.65 -16.14 12.78
C ILE A 103 4.54 -16.84 12.01
N GLU A 104 4.09 -17.97 12.53
CA GLU A 104 2.94 -18.72 11.99
C GLU A 104 1.63 -17.95 12.19
N ARG A 105 0.61 -18.29 11.39
CA ARG A 105 -0.72 -17.67 11.48
C ARG A 105 -1.29 -17.83 12.89
N SER A 106 -1.42 -16.71 13.59
CA SER A 106 -1.87 -16.63 14.99
C SER A 106 -2.30 -15.19 15.30
N ILE A 107 -3.02 -14.94 16.41
CA ILE A 107 -3.25 -13.57 16.89
C ILE A 107 -1.92 -12.85 17.13
N ALA A 108 -0.94 -13.56 17.67
CA ALA A 108 0.41 -13.04 17.87
C ALA A 108 1.06 -12.52 16.58
N MET A 109 0.69 -12.99 15.38
CA MET A 109 1.23 -12.44 14.12
C MET A 109 0.91 -10.94 13.95
N VAL A 110 -0.25 -10.50 14.41
CA VAL A 110 -0.74 -9.12 14.25
C VAL A 110 -0.60 -8.28 15.53
N SER A 111 -0.48 -8.92 16.69
CA SER A 111 -0.32 -8.24 17.98
C SER A 111 1.11 -8.29 18.52
N GLU A 112 1.93 -9.27 18.16
CA GLU A 112 3.22 -9.53 18.77
C GLU A 112 4.35 -9.76 17.75
N PHE A 113 5.57 -9.51 18.19
CA PHE A 113 6.78 -9.93 17.49
C PHE A 113 7.56 -10.83 18.44
N LYS A 114 7.63 -12.12 18.12
CA LYS A 114 8.48 -13.03 18.88
C LYS A 114 9.89 -12.95 18.32
N PHE A 115 10.82 -12.44 19.13
CA PHE A 115 12.24 -12.63 18.90
C PHE A 115 12.64 -14.00 19.45
N ASN A 116 13.26 -14.82 18.61
CA ASN A 116 14.02 -15.98 19.05
C ASN A 116 15.41 -15.55 19.53
#